data_AF-A0A366SD24-F1
#
_entry.id   AF-A0A366SD24-F1
#
_cell.length_a   1.000
_cell.length_b   1.000
_cell.length_c   1.000
_cell.angle_alpha   90.00
_cell.angle_beta   90.00
_cell.angle_gamma   90.00
#
_symmetry.space_group_name_H-M   'P 1'
#
loop_
_entity.id
_entity.type
_entity.pdbx_description
1 polymer ?
#
loop_
_entity_poly.entity_id
_entity_poly.type
_entity_poly.pdbx_seq_one_letter_code
_entity_poly.pdbx_strand_id
1 'polypeptide(L)'
;MENYGEIFKTYREARGLSLKDIAESGLSTSQLSRFEKGESDLTITKFIKALRKIKMPVDEFMYVMNDFKKDEISGSWEKYKRYSIVKM
;
A
#
# COMPACT_ATOMS: atom_id res chain seq x y z
N MET A 1 -12.21 -11.36 0.70
CA MET A 1 -11.74 -10.22 1.51
C MET A 1 -10.36 -9.86 1.00
N GLU A 2 -10.16 -8.61 0.58
CA GLU A 2 -8.83 -8.12 0.20
C GLU A 2 -7.88 -8.26 1.40
N ASN A 3 -6.82 -9.07 1.26
CA ASN A 3 -5.87 -9.32 2.35
C ASN A 3 -4.70 -8.33 2.27
N TYR A 4 -4.97 -7.09 2.68
CA TYR A 4 -3.97 -6.01 2.71
C TYR A 4 -2.69 -6.40 3.47
N GLY A 5 -2.87 -7.16 4.56
CA GLY A 5 -1.77 -7.63 5.39
C GLY A 5 -0.84 -8.60 4.65
N GLU A 6 -1.39 -9.53 3.89
CA GLU A 6 -0.61 -10.53 3.14
C GLU A 6 0.18 -9.91 1.99
N ILE A 7 -0.43 -8.95 1.27
CA ILE A 7 0.29 -8.19 0.25
C ILE A 7 1.39 -7.36 0.90
N PHE A 8 1.11 -6.66 2.00
CA PHE A 8 2.13 -5.92 2.74
C PHE A 8 3.30 -6.83 3.15
N LYS A 9 3.00 -8.01 3.70
CA LYS A 9 4.01 -9.02 4.11
C LYS A 9 4.90 -9.41 2.94
N THR A 10 4.31 -9.73 1.79
CA THR A 10 5.02 -10.16 0.58
C THR A 10 6.06 -9.11 0.17
N TYR A 11 5.66 -7.83 0.13
CA TYR A 11 6.53 -6.73 -0.26
C TYR A 11 7.55 -6.32 0.81
N ARG A 12 7.23 -6.53 2.09
CA ARG A 12 8.19 -6.37 3.20
C ARG A 12 9.31 -7.43 3.10
N GLU A 13 8.93 -8.70 2.92
CA GLU A 13 9.86 -9.83 2.85
C GLU A 13 10.71 -9.80 1.59
N ALA A 14 10.14 -9.41 0.45
CA ALA A 14 10.90 -9.20 -0.79
C ALA A 14 12.01 -8.14 -0.66
N ARG A 15 11.87 -7.21 0.30
CA ARG A 15 12.87 -6.18 0.62
C ARG A 15 13.82 -6.59 1.76
N GLY A 16 13.69 -7.81 2.28
CA GLY A 16 14.53 -8.32 3.36
C GLY A 16 14.31 -7.64 4.71
N LEU A 17 13.17 -6.96 4.90
CA LEU A 17 12.88 -6.23 6.13
C LEU A 17 12.16 -7.13 7.13
N SER A 18 12.61 -7.13 8.38
CA SER A 18 11.93 -7.83 9.47
C SER A 18 10.80 -6.97 10.06
N LEU A 19 9.91 -7.59 10.84
CA LEU A 19 8.90 -6.83 11.60
C LEU A 19 9.53 -5.80 12.55
N LYS A 20 10.74 -6.07 13.07
CA LYS A 20 11.46 -5.14 13.95
C LYS A 20 11.93 -3.88 13.21
N ASP A 21 12.25 -3.99 11.93
CA ASP A 21 12.67 -2.85 11.11
C ASP A 21 11.50 -1.89 10.82
N ILE A 22 10.27 -2.41 10.84
CA ILE A 22 9.04 -1.65 10.63
C ILE A 22 8.47 -1.10 11.94
N ALA A 23 8.62 -1.84 13.04
CA ALA A 23 8.09 -1.45 14.34
C ALA A 23 8.63 -0.08 14.80
N GLU A 24 7.74 0.74 15.33
CA GLU A 24 8.07 2.07 15.86
C GLU A 24 7.13 2.43 17.02
N SER A 25 7.34 3.62 17.62
CA SER A 25 6.45 4.12 18.67
C SER A 25 4.99 4.14 18.18
N GLY A 26 4.13 3.36 18.85
CA GLY A 26 2.71 3.22 18.51
C GLY A 26 2.37 2.12 17.49
N LEU A 27 3.34 1.37 16.96
CA LEU A 27 3.12 0.21 16.10
C LEU A 27 4.08 -0.92 16.48
N SER A 28 3.59 -1.89 17.24
CA SER A 28 4.41 -3.03 17.71
C SER A 28 4.58 -4.10 16.64
N THR A 29 5.60 -4.94 16.81
CA THR A 29 5.80 -6.16 15.98
C THR A 29 4.60 -7.11 16.06
N SER A 30 3.95 -7.22 17.22
CA SER A 30 2.74 -8.04 17.39
C SER A 30 1.55 -7.49 16.61
N GLN A 31 1.36 -6.18 16.59
CA GLN A 31 0.32 -5.54 15.77
C GLN A 31 0.57 -5.75 14.28
N LEU A 32 1.82 -5.57 13.82
CA LEU A 32 2.20 -5.87 12.44
C LEU A 32 1.98 -7.35 12.10
N SER A 33 2.37 -8.28 12.98
CA SER A 33 2.17 -9.71 12.73
C SER A 33 0.69 -10.09 12.62
N ARG A 34 -0.18 -9.52 13.47
CA ARG A 34 -1.62 -9.77 13.39
C ARG A 34 -2.21 -9.17 12.11
N PHE A 35 -1.78 -7.97 11.75
CA PHE A 35 -2.14 -7.36 10.47
C PHE A 35 -1.75 -8.23 9.28
N GLU A 36 -0.51 -8.68 9.20
CA GLU A 36 -0.02 -9.53 8.11
C GLU A 36 -0.72 -10.89 7.99
N LYS A 37 -1.39 -11.34 9.06
CA LYS A 37 -2.19 -12.56 9.10
C LYS A 37 -3.68 -12.31 8.88
N GLY A 38 -4.11 -11.06 8.70
CA GLY A 38 -5.52 -10.68 8.60
C GLY A 38 -6.30 -10.77 9.93
N GLU A 39 -5.60 -10.86 11.06
CA GLU A 39 -6.21 -10.97 12.40
C GLU A 39 -6.61 -9.59 12.97
N SER A 40 -6.06 -8.49 12.43
CA SER A 40 -6.41 -7.13 12.84
C SER A 40 -6.06 -6.10 11.77
N ASP A 41 -6.89 -5.08 11.60
CA ASP A 41 -6.54 -3.95 10.73
C ASP A 41 -5.56 -2.97 11.41
N LEU A 42 -4.81 -2.26 10.57
CA LEU A 42 -4.08 -1.07 10.99
C LEU A 42 -4.95 0.16 10.73
N THR A 43 -4.88 1.14 11.65
CA THR A 43 -5.42 2.46 11.33
C THR A 43 -4.66 3.05 10.15
N ILE A 44 -5.32 3.91 9.36
CA ILE A 44 -4.74 4.50 8.15
C ILE A 44 -3.38 5.15 8.39
N THR A 45 -3.23 5.86 9.51
CA THR A 45 -1.98 6.51 9.90
C THR A 45 -0.84 5.51 10.11
N LYS A 46 -1.12 4.37 10.76
CA LYS A 46 -0.13 3.30 10.99
C LYS A 46 0.21 2.58 9.70
N PHE A 47 -0.78 2.34 8.85
CA PHE A 47 -0.58 1.70 7.56
C PHE A 47 0.33 2.54 6.64
N ILE A 48 0.06 3.84 6.50
CA ILE A 48 0.90 4.76 5.70
C ILE A 48 2.34 4.84 6.25
N LYS A 49 2.50 4.81 7.58
CA LYS A 49 3.83 4.73 8.20
C LYS A 49 4.57 3.43 7.84
N ALA A 50 3.90 2.29 7.92
CA ALA A 50 4.47 0.99 7.58
C ALA A 50 4.87 0.92 6.09
N LEU A 51 4.03 1.42 5.19
CA LEU A 51 4.32 1.51 3.75
C LEU A 51 5.57 2.35 3.44
N ARG A 52 5.74 3.48 4.12
CA ARG A 52 6.96 4.30 3.99
C ARG A 52 8.22 3.56 4.44
N LYS A 53 8.15 2.74 5.50
CA LYS A 53 9.29 1.95 5.99
C LYS A 53 9.74 0.91 4.97
N ILE A 54 8.80 0.28 4.26
CA ILE A 54 9.11 -0.64 3.17
C ILE A 54 9.36 0.08 1.83
N LYS A 55 9.42 1.42 1.80
CA LYS A 55 9.59 2.22 0.57
C LYS A 55 8.59 1.83 -0.53
N MET A 56 7.33 1.61 -0.15
CA MET A 56 6.25 1.32 -1.07
C MET A 56 5.24 2.48 -1.00
N PRO A 57 5.18 3.34 -2.02
CA PRO A 57 4.16 4.37 -2.12
C PRO A 57 2.73 3.78 -2.07
N VAL A 58 1.77 4.55 -1.56
CA VAL A 58 0.38 4.09 -1.38
C VAL A 58 -0.26 3.76 -2.73
N ASP A 59 0.00 4.57 -3.75
CA ASP A 59 -0.45 4.35 -5.12
C ASP A 59 0.12 3.06 -5.74
N GLU A 60 1.40 2.76 -5.51
CA GLU A 60 1.97 1.46 -5.92
C GLU A 60 1.25 0.30 -5.22
N PHE A 61 1.00 0.43 -3.92
CA PHE A 61 0.28 -0.58 -3.16
C PHE A 61 -1.15 -0.78 -3.69
N MET A 62 -1.89 0.30 -3.93
CA MET A 62 -3.25 0.23 -4.49
C MET A 62 -3.28 -0.33 -5.90
N TYR A 63 -2.26 -0.04 -6.72
CA TYR A 63 -2.12 -0.60 -8.05
C TYR A 63 -1.96 -2.12 -8.03
N VAL A 64 -1.15 -2.63 -7.09
CA VAL A 64 -0.97 -4.08 -6.87
C VAL A 64 -2.26 -4.70 -6.34
N MET A 65 -2.94 -4.06 -5.39
CA MET A 65 -4.23 -4.52 -4.86
C MET A 65 -5.29 -4.67 -5.96
N ASN A 66 -5.25 -3.81 -6.99
CA ASN A 66 -6.20 -3.82 -8.09
C ASN A 66 -5.79 -4.77 -9.24
N ASP A 67 -5.01 -5.82 -8.96
CA ASP A 67 -4.46 -6.76 -9.96
C ASP A 67 -3.77 -6.05 -11.14
N PHE A 68 -2.99 -5.00 -10.85
CA PHE A 68 -2.30 -4.20 -11.86
C PHE A 68 -3.23 -3.53 -12.90
N LYS A 69 -4.53 -3.42 -12.59
CA LYS A 69 -5.47 -2.64 -13.39
C LYS A 69 -5.35 -1.18 -12.98
N LYS A 70 -5.33 -0.29 -13.98
CA LYS A 70 -5.53 1.13 -13.71
C LYS A 70 -6.91 1.31 -13.09
N ASP A 71 -6.95 1.99 -11.97
CA ASP A 71 -8.16 2.49 -11.35
C ASP A 71 -8.90 3.43 -12.31
N GLU A 72 -10.23 3.37 -12.32
CA GLU A 72 -11.08 4.17 -13.25
C GLU A 72 -10.79 5.67 -13.16
N ILE A 73 -10.34 6.11 -11.99
CA ILE A 73 -9.90 7.48 -11.70
C ILE A 73 -8.66 7.82 -12.53
N SER A 74 -7.62 6.98 -12.53
CA SER A 74 -6.41 7.18 -13.36
C SER A 74 -6.74 7.27 -14.86
N GLY A 75 -7.66 6.43 -15.36
CA GLY A 75 -8.16 6.52 -16.74
C GLY A 75 -8.90 7.83 -17.03
N SER A 76 -9.62 8.36 -16.03
CA SER A 76 -10.32 9.64 -16.14
C SER A 76 -9.35 10.82 -16.25
N TRP A 77 -8.28 10.86 -15.46
CA TRP A 77 -7.26 11.92 -15.54
C TRP A 77 -6.50 11.92 -16.87
N GLU A 78 -6.23 10.74 -17.43
CA GLU A 78 -5.63 10.62 -18.77
C GLU A 78 -6.55 11.14 -19.87
N LYS A 79 -7.86 10.92 -19.74
CA LYS A 79 -8.88 11.52 -20.62
C LYS A 79 -8.90 13.03 -20.49
N TYR A 80 -8.87 13.59 -19.28
CA TYR A 80 -8.82 15.04 -19.06
C TYR A 80 -7.53 15.67 -19.62
N LYS A 81 -6.36 15.09 -19.34
CA LYS A 81 -5.08 15.56 -19.91
C LYS A 81 -5.11 15.55 -21.44
N ARG A 82 -5.69 14.51 -22.05
CA ARG A 82 -5.85 14.42 -23.51
C ARG A 82 -6.78 15.50 -24.06
N TYR A 83 -7.89 15.78 -23.38
CA TYR A 83 -8.81 16.86 -23.74
C TYR A 83 -8.15 18.25 -23.63
N SER A 84 -7.30 18.47 -22.62
CA SER A 84 -6.60 19.74 -22.43
C SER A 84 -5.50 19.99 -23.45
N ILE A 85 -4.84 18.94 -23.96
CA ILE A 85 -3.79 19.04 -24.97
C ILE A 85 -4.36 19.29 -26.38
N VAL A 86 -5.51 18.68 -26.71
CA VAL A 86 -6.12 18.79 -28.06
C VAL A 86 -6.91 20.10 -28.24
N LYS A 87 -7.16 20.85 -27.16
CA LYS A 87 -7.87 22.15 -27.19
C LYS A 87 -6.95 23.38 -27.18
N MET A 88 -5.62 23.21 -27.26
CA MET A 88 -4.66 24.29 -27.46
C MET A 88 -4.24 24.40 -28.93
#